data_AF-A0A221UUR9-F1
#
_entry.id   AF-A0A221UUR9-F1
#
_cell.length_a   1.000
_cell.length_b   1.000
_cell.length_c   1.000
_cell.angle_alpha   90.00
_cell.angle_beta   90.00
_cell.angle_gamma   90.00
#
_symmetry.space_group_name_H-M   'P 1'
#
loop_
_entity.id
_entity.type
_entity.pdbx_description
1 polymer ?
#
loop_
_entity_poly.entity_id
_entity_poly.type
_entity_poly.pdbx_seq_one_letter_code
_entity_poly.pdbx_strand_id
1 'polypeptide(L)'
;MKASLYSLSLVWLIAFTSCKKEVEKGQLIQLTNTSEVELVDKPISIGKKLLSLNDSLVRYPLVLSQTDTIPSQLNDTDMDGQWDELFFVADFRPKESMAITLIWTDNEPIYEPRTSVRFGKRTSADKAVQPATNETMLANELPKSLGYQQYQTDGPSWENDRVGFRHYLDGRNAKDLFGKKTSGMSPEDVGLDAAGAVEDNYHVMEDWGRDILAVGNSVGLGGYALINETEFMRLGVTVEDSINNVEKTTFHIDVEGPVNSIISYGYNNWKPNNRTYSVKETTSIWPGIYGFKNTVSVSGLIGDEDLAVGLVNINTDHSLSVLDENSKYVVLYTHDKQTYNKEWWLGMALILPKDKYLGFTQAPKTGPLSNSFLAKLKIEDNQPVSYYAIAGWELSDEKFSNETYFTDYLKKLTGQLSAVVEIEVKN
;
A
#
# COMPACT_ATOMS: atom_id res chain seq x y z
N MET A 1 -53.03 28.30 78.15
CA MET A 1 -52.01 29.00 77.33
C MET A 1 -50.93 28.01 76.94
N LYS A 2 -50.67 27.87 75.63
CA LYS A 2 -49.40 27.54 74.95
C LYS A 2 -48.74 26.18 75.27
N ALA A 3 -48.27 25.37 74.32
CA ALA A 3 -48.26 25.45 72.87
C ALA A 3 -47.90 24.04 72.34
N SER A 4 -48.53 23.64 71.23
CA SER A 4 -48.28 22.41 70.50
C SER A 4 -47.01 22.58 69.64
N LEU A 5 -45.99 21.73 69.81
CA LEU A 5 -44.87 21.64 68.87
C LEU A 5 -45.21 20.62 67.78
N TYR A 6 -45.40 21.11 66.55
CA TYR A 6 -45.39 20.29 65.35
C TYR A 6 -43.94 20.17 64.87
N SER A 7 -43.41 18.95 64.85
CA SER A 7 -42.15 18.60 64.19
C SER A 7 -42.36 18.53 62.68
N LEU A 8 -41.79 19.50 61.97
CA LEU A 8 -41.81 19.57 60.51
C LEU A 8 -40.64 18.74 59.96
N SER A 9 -40.93 17.55 59.43
CA SER A 9 -39.95 16.72 58.73
C SER A 9 -39.69 17.29 57.33
N LEU A 10 -38.56 17.96 57.13
CA LEU A 10 -38.15 18.47 55.82
C LEU A 10 -37.43 17.35 55.05
N VAL A 11 -38.15 16.65 54.17
CA VAL A 11 -37.57 15.69 53.22
C VAL A 11 -36.94 16.48 52.07
N TRP A 12 -35.62 16.53 52.01
CA TRP A 12 -34.88 17.01 50.84
C TRP A 12 -34.97 15.94 49.73
N LEU A 13 -35.82 16.17 48.73
CA LEU A 13 -35.74 15.45 47.46
C LEU A 13 -34.50 15.95 46.71
N ILE A 14 -33.44 15.15 46.71
CA ILE A 14 -32.31 15.33 45.79
C ILE A 14 -32.78 14.85 44.42
N ALA A 15 -33.09 15.80 43.53
CA ALA A 15 -33.35 15.52 42.14
C ALA A 15 -32.03 15.11 41.46
N PHE A 16 -31.83 13.80 41.26
CA PHE A 16 -30.81 13.31 40.34
C PHE A 16 -31.22 13.70 38.92
N THR A 17 -30.71 14.82 38.42
CA THR A 17 -30.72 15.13 36.99
C THR A 17 -29.78 14.14 36.31
N SER A 18 -30.33 13.00 35.86
CA SER A 18 -29.65 12.15 34.89
C SER A 18 -29.46 12.99 33.63
N CYS A 19 -28.24 13.45 33.39
CA CYS A 19 -27.82 13.91 32.08
C CYS A 19 -27.96 12.71 31.13
N LYS A 20 -29.12 12.60 30.48
CA LYS A 20 -29.22 11.82 29.24
C LYS A 20 -28.36 12.56 28.23
N LYS A 21 -27.09 12.14 28.10
CA LYS A 21 -26.31 12.45 26.89
C LYS A 21 -27.18 11.93 25.75
N GLU A 22 -27.65 12.81 24.87
CA GLU A 22 -28.24 12.40 23.60
C GLU A 22 -27.20 11.52 22.91
N VAL A 23 -27.47 10.21 22.84
CA VAL A 23 -26.68 9.33 22.00
C VAL A 23 -27.01 9.76 20.59
N GLU A 24 -26.03 10.34 19.91
CA GLU A 24 -26.19 10.73 18.51
C GLU A 24 -26.67 9.51 17.73
N LYS A 25 -27.82 9.63 17.04
CA LYS A 25 -28.34 8.54 16.23
C LYS A 25 -27.37 8.36 15.07
N GLY A 26 -26.59 7.28 15.11
CA GLY A 26 -25.63 6.96 14.05
C GLY A 26 -26.32 6.71 12.71
N GLN A 27 -25.57 6.92 11.63
CA GLN A 27 -26.00 6.65 10.27
C GLN A 27 -25.91 5.15 9.99
N LEU A 28 -27.01 4.53 9.59
CA LEU A 28 -27.06 3.11 9.26
C LEU A 28 -26.61 2.91 7.80
N ILE A 29 -25.64 2.03 7.58
CA ILE A 29 -25.10 1.71 6.26
C ILE A 29 -25.19 0.21 6.04
N GLN A 30 -25.77 -0.20 4.93
CA GLN A 30 -25.86 -1.60 4.51
C GLN A 30 -24.75 -1.88 3.49
N LEU A 31 -23.93 -2.87 3.78
CA LEU A 31 -22.90 -3.40 2.90
C LEU A 31 -23.34 -4.77 2.40
N THR A 32 -23.31 -5.00 1.10
CA THR A 32 -23.73 -6.30 0.52
C THR A 32 -22.68 -6.84 -0.43
N ASN A 33 -22.10 -8.00 -0.10
CA ASN A 33 -21.30 -8.76 -1.04
C ASN A 33 -22.21 -9.37 -2.10
N THR A 34 -22.14 -8.88 -3.34
CA THR A 34 -22.98 -9.38 -4.44
C THR A 34 -22.43 -10.63 -5.10
N SER A 35 -21.24 -11.10 -4.72
CA SER A 35 -20.56 -12.23 -5.35
C SER A 35 -20.79 -13.55 -4.62
N GLU A 36 -20.44 -14.66 -5.28
CA GLU A 36 -20.37 -16.00 -4.68
C GLU A 36 -19.03 -16.26 -3.95
N VAL A 37 -18.15 -15.25 -3.90
CA VAL A 37 -16.81 -15.36 -3.33
C VAL A 37 -16.84 -14.84 -1.90
N GLU A 38 -16.24 -15.60 -0.99
CA GLU A 38 -15.95 -15.12 0.37
C GLU A 38 -14.91 -14.00 0.29
N LEU A 39 -15.20 -12.88 0.96
CA LEU A 39 -14.33 -11.72 1.05
C LEU A 39 -13.75 -11.63 2.46
N VAL A 40 -12.43 -11.48 2.56
CA VAL A 40 -11.68 -11.40 3.82
C VAL A 40 -10.81 -10.14 3.76
N ASP A 41 -10.84 -9.34 4.82
CA ASP A 41 -10.20 -8.03 4.90
C ASP A 41 -10.46 -7.18 3.63
N LYS A 42 -11.69 -7.22 3.10
CA LYS A 42 -12.05 -6.50 1.87
C LYS A 42 -12.00 -5.01 2.15
N PRO A 43 -11.20 -4.21 1.40
CA PRO A 43 -11.20 -2.77 1.54
C PRO A 43 -12.57 -2.20 1.14
N ILE A 44 -13.16 -1.42 2.03
CA ILE A 44 -14.39 -0.66 1.84
C ILE A 44 -14.04 0.82 1.91
N SER A 45 -14.36 1.55 0.84
CA SER A 45 -14.27 3.00 0.78
C SER A 45 -15.67 3.57 0.62
N ILE A 46 -16.03 4.51 1.50
CA ILE A 46 -17.28 5.25 1.44
C ILE A 46 -16.95 6.73 1.25
N GLY A 47 -17.26 7.26 0.07
CA GLY A 47 -17.02 8.66 -0.24
C GLY A 47 -17.79 9.60 0.72
N LYS A 48 -17.11 10.65 1.16
CA LYS A 48 -17.60 11.69 2.09
C LYS A 48 -19.01 12.19 1.78
N LYS A 49 -19.33 12.35 0.49
CA LYS A 49 -20.64 12.86 0.01
C LYS A 49 -21.82 11.97 0.39
N LEU A 50 -21.58 10.69 0.72
CA LEU A 50 -22.62 9.75 1.18
C LEU A 50 -22.81 9.80 2.70
N LEU A 51 -21.89 10.42 3.43
CA LEU A 51 -21.87 10.43 4.89
C LEU A 51 -22.58 11.66 5.44
N SER A 52 -23.41 11.46 6.47
CA SER A 52 -24.09 12.54 7.17
C SER A 52 -23.12 13.16 8.18
N LEU A 53 -22.67 14.39 7.91
CA LEU A 53 -21.79 15.15 8.78
C LEU A 53 -22.55 16.32 9.41
N ASN A 54 -22.43 16.48 10.72
CA ASN A 54 -22.82 17.71 11.40
C ASN A 54 -21.61 18.67 11.37
N ASP A 55 -21.60 19.57 10.38
CA ASP A 55 -20.48 20.39 9.88
C ASP A 55 -19.79 21.36 10.86
N SER A 56 -20.12 21.36 12.16
CA SER A 56 -19.65 22.39 13.08
C SER A 56 -18.45 22.02 13.95
N LEU A 57 -18.05 20.74 14.00
CA LEU A 57 -16.88 20.27 14.78
C LEU A 57 -16.16 19.13 14.06
N VAL A 58 -14.82 19.16 14.08
CA VAL A 58 -14.01 18.00 13.66
C VAL A 58 -14.32 16.85 14.60
N ARG A 59 -14.80 15.74 14.04
CA ARG A 59 -15.13 14.51 14.78
C ARG A 59 -14.48 13.31 14.10
N TYR A 60 -14.26 12.26 14.88
CA TYR A 60 -13.65 11.02 14.43
C TYR A 60 -14.73 9.98 14.09
N PRO A 61 -14.53 9.16 13.03
CA PRO A 61 -15.47 8.11 12.70
C PRO A 61 -15.35 6.94 13.69
N LEU A 62 -16.48 6.49 14.20
CA LEU A 62 -16.62 5.24 14.93
C LEU A 62 -17.58 4.33 14.16
N VAL A 63 -17.03 3.29 13.53
CA VAL A 63 -17.79 2.31 12.77
C VAL A 63 -18.12 1.13 13.67
N LEU A 64 -19.42 0.87 13.85
CA LEU A 64 -19.92 -0.21 14.70
C LEU A 64 -20.58 -1.28 13.85
N SER A 65 -20.19 -2.53 14.06
CA SER A 65 -20.94 -3.72 13.63
C SER A 65 -21.89 -4.17 14.76
N GLN A 66 -22.65 -5.25 14.54
CA GLN A 66 -23.50 -5.82 15.60
C GLN A 66 -22.68 -6.39 16.78
N THR A 67 -21.44 -6.79 16.54
CA THR A 67 -20.62 -7.53 17.51
C THR A 67 -19.56 -6.66 18.17
N ASP A 68 -18.99 -5.69 17.44
CA ASP A 68 -17.91 -4.83 17.94
C ASP A 68 -17.67 -3.61 17.01
N THR A 69 -16.68 -2.80 17.37
CA THR A 69 -16.11 -1.71 16.57
C THR A 69 -15.26 -2.26 15.41
N ILE A 70 -15.38 -1.65 14.23
CA ILE A 70 -14.53 -1.92 13.08
C ILE A 70 -13.46 -0.81 13.01
N PRO A 71 -12.15 -1.16 13.04
CA PRO A 71 -11.08 -0.21 12.78
C PRO A 71 -11.28 0.53 11.46
N SER A 72 -11.24 1.86 11.54
CA SER A 72 -11.55 2.73 10.42
C SER A 72 -10.70 3.99 10.44
N GLN A 73 -10.54 4.63 9.29
CA GLN A 73 -9.82 5.88 9.15
C GLN A 73 -10.48 6.78 8.09
N LEU A 74 -10.14 8.06 8.11
CA LEU A 74 -10.49 9.00 7.05
C LEU A 74 -9.26 9.20 6.17
N ASN A 75 -9.44 9.11 4.85
CA ASN A 75 -8.36 9.33 3.90
C ASN A 75 -8.60 10.62 3.12
N ASP A 76 -7.52 11.36 2.87
CA ASP A 76 -7.45 12.44 1.89
C ASP A 76 -6.70 11.89 0.67
N THR A 77 -7.45 11.40 -0.32
CA THR A 77 -6.87 10.69 -1.48
C THR A 77 -6.50 11.63 -2.64
N ASP A 78 -6.97 12.89 -2.62
CA ASP A 78 -6.60 13.91 -3.58
C ASP A 78 -5.60 14.96 -3.05
N MET A 79 -5.24 14.87 -1.77
CA MET A 79 -4.27 15.69 -1.06
C MET A 79 -4.64 17.18 -1.02
N ASP A 80 -5.93 17.52 -1.02
CA ASP A 80 -6.39 18.91 -0.91
C ASP A 80 -6.39 19.45 0.53
N GLY A 81 -6.02 18.60 1.51
CA GLY A 81 -6.02 18.89 2.94
C GLY A 81 -7.33 18.55 3.63
N GLN A 82 -8.30 17.98 2.91
CA GLN A 82 -9.57 17.51 3.44
C GLN A 82 -9.78 16.07 3.04
N TRP A 83 -10.10 15.23 4.02
CA TRP A 83 -10.50 13.86 3.74
C TRP A 83 -11.71 13.80 2.79
N ASP A 84 -11.72 12.78 1.93
CA ASP A 84 -12.69 12.55 0.86
C ASP A 84 -13.37 11.16 0.95
N GLU A 85 -12.85 10.24 1.78
CA GLU A 85 -13.44 8.93 2.06
C GLU A 85 -13.28 8.48 3.52
N LEU A 86 -14.23 7.63 3.96
CA LEU A 86 -14.09 6.75 5.11
C LEU A 86 -13.61 5.39 4.61
N PHE A 87 -12.52 4.88 5.18
CA PHE A 87 -11.92 3.60 4.83
C PHE A 87 -11.91 2.63 6.01
N PHE A 88 -12.21 1.36 5.72
CA PHE A 88 -12.02 0.23 6.63
C PHE A 88 -11.91 -1.08 5.84
N VAL A 89 -11.60 -2.18 6.53
CA VAL A 89 -11.68 -3.53 5.96
C VAL A 89 -12.80 -4.33 6.62
N ALA A 90 -13.47 -5.20 5.87
CA ALA A 90 -14.54 -6.04 6.39
C ALA A 90 -14.60 -7.41 5.71
N ASP A 91 -15.10 -8.40 6.46
CA ASP A 91 -15.31 -9.77 5.98
C ASP A 91 -16.76 -9.98 5.52
N PHE A 92 -16.94 -10.78 4.49
CA PHE A 92 -18.24 -11.16 3.97
C PHE A 92 -18.26 -12.61 3.52
N ARG A 93 -19.23 -13.38 3.99
CA ARG A 93 -19.62 -14.63 3.34
C ARG A 93 -20.17 -14.34 1.94
N PRO A 94 -20.20 -15.36 1.05
CA PRO A 94 -20.91 -15.25 -0.22
C PRO A 94 -22.33 -14.71 -0.02
N LYS A 95 -22.72 -13.70 -0.81
CA LYS A 95 -24.05 -13.07 -0.78
C LYS A 95 -24.47 -12.45 0.56
N GLU A 96 -23.54 -12.21 1.48
CA GLU A 96 -23.87 -11.64 2.78
C GLU A 96 -24.18 -10.14 2.69
N SER A 97 -25.19 -9.74 3.47
CA SER A 97 -25.51 -8.34 3.76
C SER A 97 -25.20 -8.04 5.23
N MET A 98 -24.28 -7.12 5.48
CA MET A 98 -23.88 -6.65 6.81
C MET A 98 -24.36 -5.22 7.02
N ALA A 99 -24.99 -4.96 8.17
CA ALA A 99 -25.34 -3.61 8.57
C ALA A 99 -24.30 -3.06 9.54
N ILE A 100 -23.79 -1.85 9.26
CA ILE A 100 -22.90 -1.10 10.14
C ILE A 100 -23.55 0.22 10.54
N THR A 101 -23.16 0.76 11.69
CA THR A 101 -23.58 2.09 12.15
C THR A 101 -22.37 2.99 12.24
N LEU A 102 -22.39 4.12 11.54
CA LEU A 102 -21.38 5.17 11.65
C LEU A 102 -21.83 6.21 12.69
N ILE A 103 -20.98 6.47 13.67
CA ILE A 103 -21.15 7.53 14.66
C ILE A 103 -19.96 8.48 14.58
N TRP A 104 -20.18 9.77 14.79
CA TRP A 104 -19.12 10.77 14.87
C TRP A 104 -18.85 11.11 16.33
N THR A 105 -17.63 10.83 16.80
CA THR A 105 -17.23 11.00 18.20
C THR A 105 -16.20 12.12 18.37
N ASP A 106 -16.23 12.81 19.50
CA ASP A 106 -15.23 13.82 19.86
C ASP A 106 -13.89 13.18 20.29
N ASN A 107 -13.92 11.93 20.76
CA ASN A 107 -12.71 11.19 21.12
C ASN A 107 -12.27 10.32 19.95
N GLU A 108 -11.00 10.44 19.57
CA GLU A 108 -10.35 9.61 18.56
C GLU A 108 -10.32 8.15 19.01
N PRO A 109 -10.93 7.22 18.25
CA PRO A 109 -10.74 5.80 18.46
C PRO A 109 -9.29 5.40 18.16
N ILE A 110 -8.66 4.69 19.08
CA ILE A 110 -7.30 4.16 18.89
C ILE A 110 -7.42 2.71 18.44
N TYR A 111 -6.81 2.41 17.30
CA TYR A 111 -6.76 1.07 16.73
C TYR A 111 -5.32 0.56 16.66
N GLU A 112 -5.13 -0.74 16.81
CA GLU A 112 -3.85 -1.38 16.55
C GLU A 112 -3.48 -1.20 15.06
N PRO A 113 -2.30 -0.64 14.73
CA PRO A 113 -1.91 -0.48 13.35
C PRO A 113 -1.68 -1.83 12.65
N ARG A 114 -2.38 -2.05 11.53
CA ARG A 114 -2.16 -3.17 10.62
C ARG A 114 -1.51 -2.75 9.30
N THR A 115 -1.19 -1.47 9.16
CA THR A 115 -0.42 -0.88 8.06
C THR A 115 0.53 0.20 8.61
N SER A 116 1.63 0.43 7.92
CA SER A 116 2.57 1.52 8.23
C SER A 116 3.37 1.93 6.99
N VAL A 117 3.79 3.20 6.98
CA VAL A 117 4.76 3.73 6.03
C VAL A 117 5.87 4.42 6.81
N ARG A 118 7.10 4.13 6.43
CA ARG A 118 8.27 4.77 7.00
C ARG A 118 9.07 5.48 5.95
N PHE A 119 9.46 6.70 6.26
CA PHE A 119 10.45 7.42 5.49
C PHE A 119 11.35 8.24 6.43
N GLY A 120 12.64 7.98 6.33
CA GLY A 120 13.68 8.67 7.08
C GLY A 120 14.74 9.22 6.15
N LYS A 121 15.20 10.45 6.40
CA LYS A 121 16.29 11.07 5.64
C LYS A 121 17.29 11.81 6.53
N ARG A 122 18.51 11.95 6.03
CA ARG A 122 19.56 12.78 6.64
C ARG A 122 20.09 13.81 5.63
N THR A 123 20.49 14.98 6.12
CA THR A 123 20.97 16.08 5.27
C THR A 123 22.47 15.99 4.94
N SER A 124 23.21 15.13 5.63
CA SER A 124 24.63 14.87 5.42
C SER A 124 25.04 13.55 6.07
N ALA A 125 26.20 13.02 5.68
CA ALA A 125 26.71 11.72 6.12
C ALA A 125 26.90 11.60 7.65
N ASP A 126 27.19 12.71 8.34
CA ASP A 126 27.47 12.80 9.77
C ASP A 126 26.21 13.05 10.64
N LYS A 127 25.04 13.20 10.01
CA LYS A 127 23.77 13.44 10.72
C LYS A 127 22.98 12.15 10.86
N ALA A 128 22.32 12.02 12.01
CA ALA A 128 21.31 11.00 12.21
C ALA A 128 20.15 11.21 11.24
N VAL A 129 19.54 10.11 10.83
CA VAL A 129 18.30 10.08 10.07
C VAL A 129 17.19 10.69 10.90
N GLN A 130 16.32 11.47 10.27
CA GLN A 130 15.10 12.03 10.87
C GLN A 130 13.88 11.58 10.06
N PRO A 131 12.74 11.29 10.72
CA PRO A 131 11.49 11.01 10.04
C PRO A 131 11.08 12.16 9.13
N ALA A 132 10.51 11.84 7.98
CA ALA A 132 9.93 12.80 7.06
C ALA A 132 8.71 12.16 6.38
N THR A 133 7.79 13.00 5.90
CA THR A 133 6.61 12.54 5.15
C THR A 133 6.72 12.83 3.65
N ASN A 134 7.78 13.51 3.22
CA ASN A 134 7.93 13.96 1.85
C ASN A 134 9.39 14.17 1.42
N GLU A 135 9.58 14.15 0.10
CA GLU A 135 10.87 14.41 -0.54
C GLU A 135 10.72 15.13 -1.88
N THR A 136 11.73 15.94 -2.24
CA THR A 136 11.94 16.45 -3.58
C THR A 136 13.41 16.27 -3.93
N MET A 137 13.70 15.31 -4.81
CA MET A 137 15.06 15.00 -5.27
C MET A 137 15.25 15.51 -6.70
N LEU A 138 16.29 16.30 -6.92
CA LEU A 138 16.71 16.78 -8.24
C LEU A 138 17.65 15.79 -8.92
N ALA A 139 17.83 15.94 -10.24
CA ALA A 139 18.61 15.01 -11.05
C ALA A 139 20.07 14.81 -10.59
N ASN A 140 20.69 15.80 -9.96
CA ASN A 140 22.07 15.77 -9.49
C ASN A 140 22.22 15.38 -8.01
N GLU A 141 21.14 14.97 -7.35
CA GLU A 141 21.10 14.60 -5.92
C GLU A 141 21.08 13.07 -5.72
N LEU A 142 21.65 12.31 -6.66
CA LEU A 142 21.87 10.87 -6.49
C LEU A 142 22.91 10.61 -5.39
N PRO A 143 22.85 9.46 -4.67
CA PRO A 143 23.84 9.13 -3.63
C PRO A 143 25.29 9.21 -4.11
N LYS A 144 25.56 8.78 -5.34
CA LYS A 144 26.90 8.84 -5.94
C LYS A 144 27.42 10.28 -6.10
N SER A 145 26.52 11.23 -6.37
CA SER A 145 26.85 12.66 -6.47
C SER A 145 26.95 13.34 -5.11
N LEU A 146 26.11 12.93 -4.16
CA LEU A 146 26.15 13.41 -2.78
C LEU A 146 27.35 12.85 -1.99
N GLY A 147 27.83 11.66 -2.35
CA GLY A 147 28.89 10.94 -1.63
C GLY A 147 28.40 10.18 -0.38
N TYR A 148 27.09 10.06 -0.17
CA TYR A 148 26.49 9.33 0.94
C TYR A 148 25.07 8.87 0.63
N GLN A 149 24.59 7.83 1.33
CA GLN A 149 23.20 7.38 1.28
C GLN A 149 22.31 8.32 2.09
N GLN A 150 21.37 9.00 1.44
CA GLN A 150 20.51 10.02 2.07
C GLN A 150 19.35 9.43 2.88
N TYR A 151 18.83 8.27 2.47
CA TYR A 151 17.59 7.69 2.99
C TYR A 151 17.82 6.44 3.83
N GLN A 152 16.97 6.23 4.84
CA GLN A 152 17.07 5.15 5.83
C GLN A 152 17.29 3.75 5.22
N THR A 153 16.42 3.36 4.28
CA THR A 153 16.48 2.07 3.57
C THR A 153 16.53 2.29 2.06
N ASP A 154 17.34 3.25 1.61
CA ASP A 154 17.42 3.78 0.22
C ASP A 154 16.15 4.49 -0.30
N GLY A 155 15.12 4.59 0.53
CA GLY A 155 13.89 5.33 0.26
C GLY A 155 12.81 5.01 1.29
N PRO A 156 11.53 5.17 0.95
CA PRO A 156 10.43 4.81 1.83
C PRO A 156 10.20 3.29 1.85
N SER A 157 9.71 2.80 2.98
CA SER A 157 9.22 1.42 3.16
C SER A 157 7.76 1.46 3.56
N TRP A 158 6.97 0.49 3.11
CA TRP A 158 5.56 0.35 3.49
C TRP A 158 5.21 -1.11 3.73
N GLU A 159 4.32 -1.37 4.68
CA GLU A 159 3.98 -2.72 5.08
C GLU A 159 2.55 -2.83 5.60
N ASN A 160 2.08 -4.07 5.67
CA ASN A 160 0.89 -4.46 6.41
C ASN A 160 1.18 -5.66 7.30
N ASP A 161 0.13 -6.21 7.91
CA ASP A 161 0.19 -7.38 8.78
C ASP A 161 0.56 -8.71 8.09
N ARG A 162 0.92 -8.68 6.79
CA ARG A 162 1.33 -9.84 5.99
C ARG A 162 2.69 -9.70 5.31
N VAL A 163 3.02 -8.51 4.83
CA VAL A 163 4.19 -8.29 3.95
C VAL A 163 4.67 -6.83 4.04
N GLY A 164 5.95 -6.59 3.72
CA GLY A 164 6.52 -5.26 3.57
C GLY A 164 7.26 -5.08 2.25
N PHE A 165 7.51 -3.83 1.88
CA PHE A 165 8.20 -3.43 0.66
C PHE A 165 9.04 -2.18 0.92
N ARG A 166 10.01 -1.93 0.04
CA ARG A 166 10.69 -0.63 -0.06
C ARG A 166 10.74 -0.15 -1.50
N HIS A 167 10.85 1.15 -1.68
CA HIS A 167 11.07 1.78 -2.98
C HIS A 167 12.42 2.47 -2.97
N TYR A 168 13.26 2.19 -3.95
CA TYR A 168 14.54 2.86 -4.10
C TYR A 168 14.34 4.29 -4.61
N LEU A 169 14.11 5.24 -3.69
CA LEU A 169 13.93 6.67 -3.98
C LEU A 169 15.25 7.36 -4.35
N ASP A 170 16.36 6.67 -4.22
CA ASP A 170 17.71 7.10 -4.57
C ASP A 170 18.01 7.19 -6.09
N GLY A 171 16.96 7.22 -6.91
CA GLY A 171 17.03 7.31 -8.36
C GLY A 171 16.91 5.96 -9.08
N ARG A 172 17.07 4.82 -8.39
CA ARG A 172 16.89 3.51 -9.03
C ARG A 172 15.43 3.20 -9.35
N ASN A 173 14.48 3.65 -8.53
CA ASN A 173 13.03 3.50 -8.71
C ASN A 173 12.53 2.06 -8.93
N ALA A 174 13.24 1.08 -8.36
CA ALA A 174 12.77 -0.30 -8.30
C ALA A 174 12.06 -0.57 -6.96
N LYS A 175 11.21 -1.60 -6.92
CA LYS A 175 10.49 -2.01 -5.71
C LYS A 175 11.03 -3.32 -5.17
N ASP A 176 11.43 -3.29 -3.91
CA ASP A 176 11.95 -4.45 -3.20
C ASP A 176 10.93 -5.04 -2.23
N LEU A 177 11.21 -6.25 -1.72
CA LEU A 177 10.33 -7.01 -0.86
C LEU A 177 10.98 -7.30 0.50
N PHE A 178 10.30 -6.87 1.56
CA PHE A 178 10.59 -7.28 2.93
C PHE A 178 9.66 -8.43 3.33
N GLY A 179 10.25 -9.58 3.64
CA GLY A 179 9.54 -10.75 4.14
C GLY A 179 9.27 -10.61 5.63
N LYS A 180 8.02 -10.84 6.05
CA LYS A 180 7.61 -10.75 7.46
C LYS A 180 7.33 -12.13 8.06
N LYS A 181 7.82 -12.38 9.27
CA LYS A 181 7.50 -13.58 10.05
C LYS A 181 6.32 -13.39 11.01
N THR A 182 5.97 -12.12 11.28
CA THR A 182 4.93 -11.76 12.24
C THR A 182 3.95 -10.77 11.62
N SER A 183 2.77 -10.63 12.22
CA SER A 183 1.76 -9.65 11.82
C SER A 183 2.01 -8.24 12.37
N GLY A 184 2.93 -8.07 13.32
CA GLY A 184 3.28 -6.74 13.86
C GLY A 184 4.05 -5.90 12.83
N MET A 185 3.94 -4.58 12.91
CA MET A 185 4.77 -3.67 12.09
C MET A 185 6.25 -3.85 12.44
N SER A 186 7.14 -3.71 11.46
CA SER A 186 8.57 -3.84 11.70
C SER A 186 9.10 -2.69 12.57
N PRO A 187 10.17 -2.88 13.34
CA PRO A 187 10.74 -1.85 14.20
C PRO A 187 11.14 -0.58 13.42
N GLU A 188 10.97 0.59 14.03
CA GLU A 188 11.30 1.89 13.41
C GLU A 188 12.79 2.06 13.08
N ASP A 189 13.67 1.32 13.76
CA ASP A 189 15.12 1.34 13.62
C ASP A 189 15.66 0.38 12.55
N VAL A 190 14.81 -0.32 11.79
CA VAL A 190 15.25 -1.04 10.57
C VAL A 190 15.93 -0.04 9.63
N GLY A 191 17.17 -0.32 9.25
CA GLY A 191 18.04 0.56 8.47
C GLY A 191 18.87 1.55 9.29
N LEU A 192 18.85 1.48 10.63
CA LEU A 192 19.53 2.42 11.53
C LEU A 192 20.40 1.71 12.59
N ASP A 193 21.56 2.31 12.89
CA ASP A 193 22.37 1.93 14.06
C ASP A 193 21.84 2.60 15.36
N ALA A 194 22.46 2.28 16.50
CA ALA A 194 22.09 2.86 17.80
C ALA A 194 22.28 4.39 17.91
N ALA A 195 23.02 5.01 16.98
CA ALA A 195 23.19 6.46 16.90
C ALA A 195 22.20 7.11 15.90
N GLY A 196 21.36 6.32 15.23
CA GLY A 196 20.44 6.76 14.18
C GLY A 196 21.12 7.04 12.85
N ALA A 197 22.34 6.56 12.62
CA ALA A 197 22.97 6.59 11.31
C ALA A 197 22.48 5.43 10.45
N VAL A 198 22.54 5.58 9.13
CA VAL A 198 22.16 4.52 8.19
C VAL A 198 23.06 3.30 8.38
N GLU A 199 22.44 2.13 8.56
CA GLU A 199 23.12 0.84 8.69
C GLU A 199 22.37 -0.24 7.89
N ASP A 200 23.12 -1.16 7.30
CA ASP A 200 22.57 -2.32 6.63
C ASP A 200 22.26 -3.47 7.60
N ASN A 201 21.28 -3.26 8.47
CA ASN A 201 20.86 -4.22 9.50
C ASN A 201 19.65 -5.09 9.10
N TYR A 202 19.16 -4.96 7.86
CA TYR A 202 17.90 -5.57 7.41
C TYR A 202 18.10 -6.69 6.39
N HIS A 203 19.32 -6.92 5.91
CA HIS A 203 19.69 -8.15 5.18
C HIS A 203 20.08 -9.31 6.10
N VAL A 204 19.85 -9.19 7.41
CA VAL A 204 19.96 -10.30 8.37
C VAL A 204 18.57 -10.69 8.87
N MET A 205 18.39 -11.95 9.29
CA MET A 205 17.09 -12.42 9.77
C MET A 205 16.82 -11.91 11.19
N GLU A 206 15.84 -11.03 11.32
CA GLU A 206 15.35 -10.53 12.60
C GLU A 206 14.05 -11.22 13.03
N ASP A 207 13.57 -10.92 14.24
CA ASP A 207 12.30 -11.45 14.75
C ASP A 207 11.09 -11.04 13.92
N TRP A 208 11.11 -9.83 13.37
CA TRP A 208 10.05 -9.34 12.49
C TRP A 208 10.13 -9.93 11.07
N GLY A 209 11.34 -10.20 10.57
CA GLY A 209 11.57 -10.46 9.14
C GLY A 209 12.93 -9.97 8.65
N ARG A 210 13.03 -9.76 7.32
CA ARG A 210 14.21 -9.20 6.65
C ARG A 210 13.90 -8.78 5.21
N ASP A 211 14.84 -8.12 4.55
CA ASP A 211 14.91 -8.07 3.10
C ASP A 211 15.19 -9.48 2.53
N ILE A 212 14.34 -9.90 1.60
CA ILE A 212 14.37 -11.24 1.00
C ILE A 212 14.50 -11.23 -0.51
N LEU A 213 14.67 -10.10 -1.19
CA LEU A 213 14.60 -10.07 -2.66
C LEU A 213 15.84 -9.42 -3.27
N ALA A 214 16.47 -10.13 -4.21
CA ALA A 214 17.56 -9.56 -5.00
C ALA A 214 16.97 -8.79 -6.18
N VAL A 215 17.10 -7.45 -6.18
CA VAL A 215 16.54 -6.59 -7.24
C VAL A 215 17.54 -6.30 -8.36
N GLY A 216 18.79 -5.98 -8.04
CA GLY A 216 19.81 -5.59 -9.03
C GLY A 216 19.33 -4.48 -9.97
N ASN A 217 19.56 -4.64 -11.28
CA ASN A 217 19.11 -3.71 -12.32
C ASN A 217 17.71 -4.05 -12.88
N SER A 218 16.93 -4.86 -12.18
CA SER A 218 15.50 -5.03 -12.50
C SER A 218 14.69 -3.79 -12.11
N VAL A 219 13.39 -3.84 -12.36
CA VAL A 219 12.41 -2.92 -11.73
C VAL A 219 11.83 -3.49 -10.44
N GLY A 220 12.30 -4.67 -10.00
CA GLY A 220 11.83 -5.34 -8.80
C GLY A 220 10.45 -6.00 -8.96
N LEU A 221 9.66 -6.03 -7.89
CA LEU A 221 8.31 -6.60 -7.87
C LEU A 221 7.26 -5.48 -7.94
N GLY A 222 6.64 -5.30 -9.10
CA GLY A 222 5.63 -4.26 -9.33
C GLY A 222 6.21 -2.86 -9.56
N GLY A 223 7.52 -2.72 -9.76
CA GLY A 223 8.09 -1.56 -10.45
C GLY A 223 7.83 -1.63 -11.95
N TYR A 224 8.13 -0.57 -12.67
CA TYR A 224 7.75 -0.47 -14.08
C TYR A 224 8.76 0.34 -14.91
N ALA A 225 8.62 0.19 -16.21
CA ALA A 225 9.33 0.90 -17.25
C ALA A 225 8.34 1.21 -18.39
N LEU A 226 8.78 1.95 -19.41
CA LEU A 226 8.10 1.97 -20.70
C LEU A 226 8.84 1.06 -21.67
N ILE A 227 8.11 0.50 -22.62
CA ILE A 227 8.68 -0.29 -23.72
C ILE A 227 8.01 0.12 -25.02
N ASN A 228 8.78 0.17 -26.11
CA ASN A 228 8.25 0.19 -27.47
C ASN A 228 8.82 -1.02 -28.24
N GLU A 229 8.52 -1.15 -29.54
CA GLU A 229 8.96 -2.31 -30.34
C GLU A 229 10.48 -2.56 -30.31
N THR A 230 11.28 -1.52 -30.05
CA THR A 230 12.74 -1.54 -30.20
C THR A 230 13.51 -1.45 -28.89
N GLU A 231 12.95 -0.85 -27.84
CA GLU A 231 13.72 -0.38 -26.69
C GLU A 231 12.98 -0.48 -25.36
N PHE A 232 13.75 -0.75 -24.30
CA PHE A 232 13.33 -0.61 -22.91
C PHE A 232 13.73 0.77 -22.38
N MET A 233 12.79 1.46 -21.76
CA MET A 233 12.97 2.79 -21.18
C MET A 233 12.82 2.71 -19.66
N ARG A 234 13.96 2.67 -18.95
CA ARG A 234 14.00 2.64 -17.47
C ARG A 234 13.59 3.99 -16.90
N LEU A 235 12.67 3.99 -15.95
CA LEU A 235 12.42 5.12 -15.08
C LEU A 235 13.54 5.20 -14.04
N GLY A 236 14.34 6.26 -14.08
CA GLY A 236 15.51 6.39 -13.22
C GLY A 236 16.77 5.74 -13.79
N VAL A 237 17.68 5.38 -12.89
CA VAL A 237 19.08 5.06 -13.20
C VAL A 237 19.57 3.78 -12.55
N THR A 238 20.83 3.42 -12.79
CA THR A 238 21.55 2.38 -12.06
C THR A 238 22.38 3.00 -10.93
N VAL A 239 22.88 2.16 -10.01
CA VAL A 239 23.72 2.61 -8.87
C VAL A 239 25.01 3.33 -9.30
N GLU A 240 25.46 3.10 -10.54
CA GLU A 240 26.70 3.68 -11.05
C GLU A 240 26.53 5.07 -11.67
N ASP A 241 25.31 5.56 -11.81
CA ASP A 241 25.05 6.84 -12.43
C ASP A 241 25.16 7.99 -11.41
N SER A 242 25.67 9.14 -11.86
CA SER A 242 25.77 10.37 -11.04
C SER A 242 24.71 11.41 -11.41
N ILE A 243 23.97 11.21 -12.50
CA ILE A 243 22.90 12.11 -12.93
C ILE A 243 21.67 11.28 -13.27
N ASN A 244 20.54 11.63 -12.67
CA ASN A 244 19.26 10.99 -12.91
C ASN A 244 18.71 11.36 -14.30
N ASN A 245 18.03 10.43 -14.97
CA ASN A 245 17.26 10.72 -16.18
C ASN A 245 15.89 11.35 -15.90
N VAL A 246 15.54 11.55 -14.62
CA VAL A 246 14.39 12.33 -14.16
C VAL A 246 14.87 13.66 -13.60
N GLU A 247 14.32 14.78 -14.09
CA GLU A 247 14.74 16.11 -13.66
C GLU A 247 14.41 16.38 -12.19
N LYS A 248 13.20 15.99 -11.78
CA LYS A 248 12.69 16.15 -10.41
C LYS A 248 11.81 14.96 -10.05
N THR A 249 12.12 14.33 -8.93
CA THR A 249 11.31 13.28 -8.29
C THR A 249 10.69 13.83 -7.02
N THR A 250 9.40 13.65 -6.81
CA THR A 250 8.70 13.97 -5.55
C THR A 250 8.14 12.70 -4.93
N PHE A 251 8.13 12.63 -3.61
CA PHE A 251 7.51 11.55 -2.83
C PHE A 251 6.66 12.15 -1.71
N HIS A 252 5.52 11.53 -1.41
CA HIS A 252 4.68 11.84 -0.25
C HIS A 252 4.13 10.57 0.39
N ILE A 253 4.03 10.60 1.72
CA ILE A 253 3.10 9.77 2.48
C ILE A 253 1.76 10.51 2.46
N ASP A 254 0.83 10.07 1.61
CA ASP A 254 -0.47 10.73 1.44
C ASP A 254 -1.39 10.37 2.62
N VAL A 255 -1.37 9.09 2.99
CA VAL A 255 -2.16 8.52 4.07
C VAL A 255 -1.31 7.49 4.83
N GLU A 256 -1.32 7.57 6.15
CA GLU A 256 -0.88 6.50 7.03
C GLU A 256 -1.90 6.33 8.15
N GLY A 257 -2.44 5.12 8.30
CA GLY A 257 -3.43 4.82 9.31
C GLY A 257 -3.45 3.34 9.66
N PRO A 258 -4.36 2.92 10.55
CA PRO A 258 -4.37 1.56 11.08
C PRO A 258 -4.83 0.49 10.08
N VAL A 259 -5.52 0.89 9.00
CA VAL A 259 -6.13 -0.02 8.03
C VAL A 259 -5.83 0.33 6.58
N ASN A 260 -5.17 1.46 6.31
CA ASN A 260 -4.70 1.80 4.98
C ASN A 260 -3.52 2.75 5.04
N SER A 261 -2.59 2.53 4.13
CA SER A 261 -1.52 3.45 3.83
C SER A 261 -1.45 3.71 2.33
N ILE A 262 -1.26 4.97 1.96
CA ILE A 262 -1.15 5.44 0.58
C ILE A 262 0.08 6.32 0.46
N ILE A 263 0.91 6.03 -0.54
CA ILE A 263 2.07 6.82 -0.89
C ILE A 263 2.02 7.21 -2.36
N SER A 264 2.54 8.40 -2.68
CA SER A 264 2.62 8.88 -4.05
C SER A 264 4.02 9.26 -4.49
N TYR A 265 4.26 9.09 -5.78
CA TYR A 265 5.47 9.56 -6.45
C TYR A 265 5.11 10.40 -7.67
N GLY A 266 5.90 11.45 -7.88
CA GLY A 266 5.84 12.30 -9.06
C GLY A 266 7.20 12.30 -9.75
N TYR A 267 7.24 11.95 -11.02
CA TYR A 267 8.44 11.99 -11.84
C TYR A 267 8.25 13.03 -12.93
N ASN A 268 8.90 14.18 -12.80
CA ASN A 268 8.79 15.27 -13.76
C ASN A 268 9.96 15.24 -14.75
N ASN A 269 9.64 15.43 -16.02
CA ASN A 269 10.61 15.47 -17.12
C ASN A 269 11.56 14.27 -17.11
N TRP A 270 11.00 13.06 -17.04
CA TRP A 270 11.72 11.81 -17.28
C TRP A 270 12.11 11.71 -18.76
N LYS A 271 13.41 11.55 -19.05
CA LYS A 271 13.98 11.65 -20.39
C LYS A 271 14.68 10.36 -20.86
N PRO A 272 13.94 9.28 -21.15
CA PRO A 272 14.52 8.10 -21.79
C PRO A 272 14.64 8.32 -23.31
N ASN A 273 15.73 7.86 -23.93
CA ASN A 273 15.90 7.74 -25.40
C ASN A 273 15.43 8.97 -26.22
N ASN A 274 15.80 10.19 -25.79
CA ASN A 274 15.39 11.48 -26.39
C ASN A 274 13.87 11.79 -26.38
N ARG A 275 13.09 11.05 -25.60
CA ARG A 275 11.68 11.33 -25.31
C ARG A 275 11.57 12.10 -23.99
N THR A 276 10.38 12.58 -23.66
CA THR A 276 10.13 13.26 -22.38
C THR A 276 8.74 12.92 -21.88
N TYR A 277 8.69 12.40 -20.66
CA TYR A 277 7.46 11.98 -20.00
C TYR A 277 7.36 12.61 -18.61
N SER A 278 6.16 12.62 -18.06
CA SER A 278 5.95 12.74 -16.62
C SER A 278 5.13 11.55 -16.13
N VAL A 279 5.39 11.11 -14.91
CA VAL A 279 4.68 9.97 -14.31
C VAL A 279 4.12 10.38 -12.97
N LYS A 280 2.87 9.99 -12.72
CA LYS A 280 2.26 9.98 -11.39
C LYS A 280 2.03 8.53 -10.98
N GLU A 281 2.42 8.22 -9.76
CA GLU A 281 2.26 6.90 -9.18
C GLU A 281 1.63 7.01 -7.80
N THR A 282 0.71 6.09 -7.50
CA THR A 282 0.12 5.94 -6.17
C THR A 282 0.11 4.46 -5.80
N THR A 283 0.73 4.13 -4.67
CA THR A 283 0.75 2.78 -4.09
C THR A 283 -0.10 2.76 -2.82
N SER A 284 -0.98 1.76 -2.72
CA SER A 284 -1.85 1.56 -1.56
C SER A 284 -1.71 0.14 -1.01
N ILE A 285 -1.64 0.03 0.31
CA ILE A 285 -1.61 -1.24 1.05
C ILE A 285 -2.65 -1.20 2.16
N TRP A 286 -3.33 -2.33 2.38
CA TRP A 286 -4.33 -2.52 3.44
C TRP A 286 -4.10 -3.90 4.07
N PRO A 287 -4.74 -4.21 5.21
CA PRO A 287 -4.49 -5.47 5.90
C PRO A 287 -4.89 -6.73 5.12
N GLY A 288 -4.29 -7.86 5.49
CA GLY A 288 -4.67 -9.20 5.01
C GLY A 288 -4.17 -9.58 3.61
N ILE A 289 -3.83 -8.61 2.76
CA ILE A 289 -3.26 -8.90 1.43
C ILE A 289 -1.74 -9.14 1.51
N TYR A 290 -1.24 -10.20 0.88
CA TYR A 290 0.20 -10.44 0.70
C TYR A 290 0.82 -9.58 -0.42
N GLY A 291 0.46 -8.31 -0.50
CA GLY A 291 0.87 -7.44 -1.60
C GLY A 291 0.32 -6.03 -1.50
N PHE A 292 0.48 -5.25 -2.57
CA PHE A 292 -0.03 -3.89 -2.68
C PHE A 292 -0.72 -3.65 -4.02
N LYS A 293 -1.55 -2.60 -4.08
CA LYS A 293 -2.09 -2.04 -5.32
C LYS A 293 -1.19 -0.90 -5.77
N ASN A 294 -0.79 -0.88 -7.03
CA ASN A 294 -0.13 0.26 -7.65
C ASN A 294 -1.02 0.86 -8.74
N THR A 295 -0.95 2.18 -8.91
CA THR A 295 -1.64 2.91 -9.97
C THR A 295 -0.67 3.87 -10.62
N VAL A 296 -0.52 3.79 -11.94
CA VAL A 296 0.44 4.60 -12.71
C VAL A 296 -0.29 5.35 -13.81
N SER A 297 0.00 6.63 -13.96
CA SER A 297 -0.44 7.47 -15.09
C SER A 297 0.78 8.14 -15.72
N VAL A 298 0.88 8.07 -17.03
CA VAL A 298 2.00 8.65 -17.80
C VAL A 298 1.48 9.76 -18.69
N SER A 299 2.19 10.89 -18.69
CA SER A 299 1.94 12.06 -19.53
C SER A 299 3.05 12.22 -20.55
N GLY A 300 2.71 12.66 -21.76
CA GLY A 300 3.65 12.89 -22.86
C GLY A 300 3.86 11.68 -23.77
N LEU A 301 2.95 10.69 -23.73
CA LEU A 301 2.99 9.52 -24.60
C LEU A 301 2.85 9.94 -26.08
N ILE A 302 3.61 9.30 -26.97
CA ILE A 302 3.51 9.54 -28.42
C ILE A 302 2.73 8.44 -29.16
N GLY A 303 2.36 7.37 -28.46
CA GLY A 303 1.38 6.37 -28.91
C GLY A 303 1.98 5.03 -29.34
N ASP A 304 3.29 4.83 -29.16
CA ASP A 304 3.98 3.57 -29.44
C ASP A 304 4.52 2.89 -28.17
N GLU A 305 4.20 3.44 -26.99
CA GLU A 305 4.65 2.94 -25.70
C GLU A 305 3.60 2.04 -25.03
N ASP A 306 4.06 0.90 -24.54
CA ASP A 306 3.36 0.09 -23.54
C ASP A 306 3.97 0.34 -22.16
N LEU A 307 3.16 0.21 -21.11
CA LEU A 307 3.69 0.11 -19.75
C LEU A 307 4.23 -1.31 -19.53
N ALA A 308 5.47 -1.40 -19.06
CA ALA A 308 6.14 -2.66 -18.75
C ALA A 308 6.24 -2.84 -17.23
N VAL A 309 5.33 -3.61 -16.63
CA VAL A 309 5.32 -3.90 -15.18
C VAL A 309 6.16 -5.14 -14.89
N GLY A 310 7.10 -5.03 -13.95
CA GLY A 310 8.10 -6.06 -13.74
C GLY A 310 7.87 -7.01 -12.59
N LEU A 311 8.34 -8.23 -12.82
CA LEU A 311 8.54 -9.28 -11.83
C LEU A 311 10.00 -9.74 -12.00
N VAL A 312 10.83 -9.48 -11.00
CA VAL A 312 12.27 -9.78 -11.04
C VAL A 312 12.52 -11.28 -11.23
N ASN A 313 13.53 -11.62 -12.03
CA ASN A 313 13.89 -13.01 -12.36
C ASN A 313 15.37 -13.33 -12.18
N ILE A 314 16.03 -12.64 -11.25
CA ILE A 314 17.45 -12.84 -10.92
C ILE A 314 17.68 -14.25 -10.36
N ASN A 315 16.85 -14.66 -9.38
CA ASN A 315 17.04 -15.88 -8.61
C ASN A 315 16.03 -16.99 -8.95
N THR A 316 15.29 -16.89 -10.05
CA THR A 316 14.42 -17.97 -10.50
C THR A 316 14.97 -18.65 -11.74
N ASP A 317 14.95 -19.97 -11.73
CA ASP A 317 15.27 -20.79 -12.90
C ASP A 317 13.98 -21.21 -13.65
N HIS A 318 12.82 -20.84 -13.11
CA HIS A 318 11.51 -21.18 -13.64
C HIS A 318 11.04 -20.15 -14.67
N SER A 319 10.28 -20.63 -15.64
CA SER A 319 9.60 -19.75 -16.60
C SER A 319 8.41 -19.05 -15.93
N LEU A 320 8.06 -17.87 -16.46
CA LEU A 320 6.87 -17.15 -16.04
C LEU A 320 5.62 -17.98 -16.37
N SER A 321 4.75 -18.15 -15.39
CA SER A 321 3.46 -18.84 -15.54
C SER A 321 2.32 -17.85 -15.61
N VAL A 322 1.21 -18.25 -16.26
CA VAL A 322 0.04 -17.40 -16.50
C VAL A 322 -1.22 -18.06 -15.98
N LEU A 323 -2.01 -17.36 -15.16
CA LEU A 323 -3.38 -17.74 -14.83
C LEU A 323 -4.34 -16.75 -15.48
N ASP A 324 -5.29 -17.28 -16.25
CA ASP A 324 -6.21 -16.49 -17.07
C ASP A 324 -7.69 -16.91 -16.86
N GLU A 325 -8.02 -17.31 -15.63
CA GLU A 325 -9.35 -17.84 -15.29
C GLU A 325 -10.35 -16.76 -14.86
N ASN A 326 -9.86 -15.59 -14.40
CA ASN A 326 -10.70 -14.50 -13.90
C ASN A 326 -11.20 -13.60 -15.05
N SER A 327 -12.39 -13.02 -14.92
CA SER A 327 -12.98 -12.18 -15.97
C SER A 327 -12.39 -10.77 -16.08
N LYS A 328 -11.82 -10.22 -15.00
CA LYS A 328 -11.25 -8.87 -14.92
C LYS A 328 -9.72 -8.86 -14.91
N TYR A 329 -9.08 -9.94 -14.51
CA TYR A 329 -7.63 -9.98 -14.30
C TYR A 329 -6.94 -11.15 -15.00
N VAL A 330 -5.69 -10.91 -15.39
CA VAL A 330 -4.70 -11.93 -15.76
C VAL A 330 -3.60 -11.92 -14.70
N VAL A 331 -3.09 -13.09 -14.32
CA VAL A 331 -2.00 -13.19 -13.33
C VAL A 331 -0.75 -13.76 -13.99
N LEU A 332 0.37 -13.07 -13.82
CA LEU A 332 1.70 -13.61 -14.15
C LEU A 332 2.42 -13.92 -12.86
N TYR A 333 3.01 -15.11 -12.74
CA TYR A 333 3.63 -15.52 -11.48
C TYR A 333 4.85 -16.42 -11.67
N THR A 334 5.68 -16.44 -10.64
CA THR A 334 6.75 -17.43 -10.43
C THR A 334 6.62 -18.01 -9.02
N HIS A 335 7.06 -19.25 -8.85
CA HIS A 335 7.17 -19.92 -7.56
C HIS A 335 8.44 -20.75 -7.57
N ASP A 336 9.39 -20.40 -6.71
CA ASP A 336 10.72 -20.99 -6.69
C ASP A 336 11.40 -20.66 -5.35
N LYS A 337 12.56 -21.27 -5.09
CA LYS A 337 13.50 -20.76 -4.10
C LYS A 337 14.22 -19.53 -4.66
N GLN A 338 13.50 -18.41 -4.70
CA GLN A 338 13.92 -17.18 -5.37
C GLN A 338 14.13 -15.99 -4.43
N THR A 339 14.21 -16.22 -3.12
CA THR A 339 14.69 -15.18 -2.20
C THR A 339 16.16 -14.84 -2.46
N TYR A 340 16.67 -13.83 -1.76
CA TYR A 340 18.11 -13.60 -1.62
C TYR A 340 18.81 -14.93 -1.27
N ASN A 341 19.94 -15.21 -1.95
CA ASN A 341 20.70 -16.47 -1.89
C ASN A 341 19.93 -17.78 -2.19
N LYS A 342 18.71 -17.72 -2.75
CA LYS A 342 17.85 -18.90 -2.99
C LYS A 342 17.58 -19.76 -1.73
N GLU A 343 17.54 -19.12 -0.56
CA GLU A 343 17.39 -19.81 0.73
C GLU A 343 15.97 -20.37 0.92
N TRP A 344 14.94 -19.58 0.59
CA TRP A 344 13.54 -19.89 0.88
C TRP A 344 12.63 -19.87 -0.35
N TRP A 345 11.53 -20.60 -0.24
CA TRP A 345 10.42 -20.55 -1.19
C TRP A 345 9.70 -19.21 -1.12
N LEU A 346 9.54 -18.62 -2.29
CA LEU A 346 8.83 -17.37 -2.49
C LEU A 346 7.96 -17.50 -3.74
N GLY A 347 6.66 -17.31 -3.60
CA GLY A 347 5.77 -17.03 -4.72
C GLY A 347 5.74 -15.53 -5.01
N MET A 348 5.93 -15.12 -6.26
CA MET A 348 5.75 -13.72 -6.68
C MET A 348 4.72 -13.66 -7.80
N ALA A 349 3.87 -12.65 -7.81
CA ALA A 349 2.89 -12.47 -8.88
C ALA A 349 2.57 -11.00 -9.18
N LEU A 350 2.18 -10.76 -10.44
CA LEU A 350 1.52 -9.56 -10.91
C LEU A 350 0.08 -9.89 -11.27
N ILE A 351 -0.87 -9.15 -10.70
CA ILE A 351 -2.29 -9.22 -11.06
C ILE A 351 -2.61 -7.99 -11.90
N LEU A 352 -2.99 -8.22 -13.16
CA LEU A 352 -3.02 -7.22 -14.21
C LEU A 352 -4.43 -7.08 -14.80
N PRO A 353 -4.88 -5.87 -15.16
CA PRO A 353 -6.18 -5.67 -15.79
C PRO A 353 -6.23 -6.35 -17.16
N LYS A 354 -7.17 -7.30 -17.31
CA LYS A 354 -7.29 -8.15 -18.50
C LYS A 354 -7.55 -7.35 -19.77
N ASP A 355 -8.35 -6.30 -19.69
CA ASP A 355 -8.69 -5.42 -20.83
C ASP A 355 -7.51 -4.56 -21.32
N LYS A 356 -6.44 -4.44 -20.53
CA LYS A 356 -5.21 -3.72 -20.89
C LYS A 356 -4.04 -4.65 -21.18
N TYR A 357 -4.13 -5.94 -20.88
CA TYR A 357 -3.00 -6.87 -20.99
C TYR A 357 -2.65 -7.21 -22.44
N LEU A 358 -1.37 -7.04 -22.81
CA LEU A 358 -0.84 -7.25 -24.18
C LEU A 358 0.15 -8.42 -24.27
N GLY A 359 0.22 -9.27 -23.24
CA GLY A 359 1.23 -10.31 -23.13
C GLY A 359 2.41 -9.88 -22.25
N PHE A 360 3.50 -10.64 -22.31
CA PHE A 360 4.72 -10.35 -21.57
C PHE A 360 5.96 -10.49 -22.45
N THR A 361 7.06 -9.91 -21.98
CA THR A 361 8.40 -10.09 -22.53
C THR A 361 9.39 -10.28 -21.39
N GLN A 362 10.68 -10.40 -21.71
CA GLN A 362 11.75 -10.53 -20.74
C GLN A 362 12.85 -9.51 -21.04
N ALA A 363 13.29 -8.79 -20.01
CA ALA A 363 14.46 -7.94 -20.12
C ALA A 363 15.72 -8.78 -20.31
N PRO A 364 16.78 -8.24 -20.96
CA PRO A 364 18.07 -8.91 -21.06
C PRO A 364 18.66 -9.28 -19.68
N LYS A 365 19.67 -10.15 -19.64
CA LYS A 365 20.35 -10.52 -18.38
C LYS A 365 21.32 -9.45 -17.88
N THR A 366 21.68 -8.48 -18.71
CA THR A 366 22.59 -7.37 -18.39
C THR A 366 22.06 -6.06 -18.96
N GLY A 367 22.63 -4.94 -18.53
CA GLY A 367 22.24 -3.60 -18.97
C GLY A 367 21.45 -2.80 -17.92
N PRO A 368 20.98 -1.60 -18.29
CA PRO A 368 20.35 -0.67 -17.36
C PRO A 368 18.97 -1.14 -16.87
N LEU A 369 18.23 -1.85 -17.72
CA LEU A 369 17.08 -2.64 -17.32
C LEU A 369 17.38 -4.10 -17.65
N SER A 370 17.44 -4.95 -16.62
CA SER A 370 17.76 -6.37 -16.79
C SER A 370 17.02 -7.25 -15.80
N ASN A 371 17.08 -8.56 -16.03
CA ASN A 371 16.60 -9.58 -15.09
C ASN A 371 15.16 -9.35 -14.59
N SER A 372 14.27 -9.01 -15.51
CA SER A 372 12.85 -8.82 -15.24
C SER A 372 12.04 -9.62 -16.25
N PHE A 373 11.03 -10.36 -15.80
CA PHE A 373 9.85 -10.59 -16.61
C PHE A 373 9.04 -9.29 -16.63
N LEU A 374 8.49 -8.92 -17.79
CA LEU A 374 7.82 -7.65 -18.00
C LEU A 374 6.45 -7.88 -18.62
N ALA A 375 5.40 -7.67 -17.84
CA ALA A 375 4.04 -7.60 -18.33
C ALA A 375 3.83 -6.34 -19.16
N LYS A 376 3.29 -6.46 -20.36
CA LYS A 376 2.96 -5.32 -21.20
C LYS A 376 1.51 -4.93 -21.01
N LEU A 377 1.25 -3.67 -20.68
CA LEU A 377 -0.08 -3.11 -20.55
C LEU A 377 -0.25 -1.96 -21.54
N LYS A 378 -1.38 -1.97 -22.24
CA LYS A 378 -1.83 -0.83 -23.04
C LYS A 378 -2.09 0.36 -22.12
N ILE A 379 -1.48 1.49 -22.43
CA ILE A 379 -1.68 2.76 -21.73
C ILE A 379 -2.16 3.84 -22.69
N GLU A 380 -2.78 4.87 -22.13
CA GLU A 380 -3.25 6.05 -22.84
C GLU A 380 -2.78 7.29 -22.08
N ASP A 381 -2.54 8.38 -22.81
CA ASP A 381 -1.96 9.59 -22.21
C ASP A 381 -2.84 10.14 -21.09
N ASN A 382 -2.23 10.36 -19.92
CA ASN A 382 -2.89 10.79 -18.69
C ASN A 382 -3.98 9.86 -18.15
N GLN A 383 -4.09 8.61 -18.63
CA GLN A 383 -5.04 7.64 -18.12
C GLN A 383 -4.35 6.70 -17.13
N PRO A 384 -4.86 6.57 -15.89
CA PRO A 384 -4.27 5.68 -14.89
C PRO A 384 -4.54 4.21 -15.24
N VAL A 385 -3.55 3.36 -14.96
CA VAL A 385 -3.68 1.91 -14.97
C VAL A 385 -3.29 1.37 -13.60
N SER A 386 -4.18 0.58 -13.00
CA SER A 386 -3.93 -0.09 -11.72
C SER A 386 -3.62 -1.57 -11.89
N TYR A 387 -2.68 -2.07 -11.10
CA TYR A 387 -2.30 -3.48 -11.00
C TYR A 387 -1.89 -3.81 -9.56
N TYR A 388 -1.65 -5.09 -9.26
CA TYR A 388 -1.23 -5.53 -7.94
C TYR A 388 0.05 -6.35 -8.04
N ALA A 389 0.91 -6.21 -7.04
CA ALA A 389 2.11 -7.02 -6.89
C ALA A 389 2.04 -7.80 -5.58
N ILE A 390 2.26 -9.10 -5.67
CA ILE A 390 1.95 -10.08 -4.62
C ILE A 390 3.19 -10.92 -4.31
N ALA A 391 3.43 -11.21 -3.03
CA ALA A 391 4.53 -12.03 -2.56
C ALA A 391 4.10 -12.97 -1.41
N GLY A 392 4.11 -14.28 -1.66
CA GLY A 392 3.87 -15.31 -0.64
C GLY A 392 5.17 -15.98 -0.22
N TRP A 393 5.70 -15.64 0.96
CA TRP A 393 6.94 -16.19 1.49
C TRP A 393 6.68 -17.30 2.51
N GLU A 394 7.43 -18.40 2.46
CA GLU A 394 7.19 -19.56 3.33
C GLU A 394 7.37 -19.28 4.83
N LEU A 395 8.13 -18.26 5.24
CA LEU A 395 8.21 -17.90 6.66
C LEU A 395 7.09 -16.94 7.11
N SER A 396 6.30 -16.40 6.19
CA SER A 396 5.06 -15.68 6.51
C SER A 396 3.87 -16.64 6.66
N ASP A 397 3.85 -17.72 5.87
CA ASP A 397 2.95 -18.87 5.99
C ASP A 397 3.64 -20.09 5.35
N GLU A 398 3.91 -21.12 6.14
CA GLU A 398 4.66 -22.33 5.71
C GLU A 398 4.07 -23.00 4.47
N LYS A 399 2.76 -22.82 4.23
CA LYS A 399 2.08 -23.37 3.06
C LYS A 399 2.54 -22.72 1.75
N PHE A 400 3.13 -21.53 1.77
CA PHE A 400 3.71 -20.91 0.57
C PHE A 400 4.94 -21.65 0.04
N SER A 401 5.47 -22.65 0.75
CA SER A 401 6.41 -23.62 0.17
C SER A 401 5.80 -24.46 -0.95
N ASN A 402 4.47 -24.50 -1.07
CA ASN A 402 3.72 -25.25 -2.08
C ASN A 402 3.13 -24.33 -3.16
N GLU A 403 3.48 -24.58 -4.42
CA GLU A 403 2.99 -23.78 -5.56
C GLU A 403 1.45 -23.85 -5.73
N THR A 404 0.82 -25.00 -5.47
CA THR A 404 -0.64 -25.13 -5.53
C THR A 404 -1.31 -24.23 -4.51
N TYR A 405 -0.78 -24.14 -3.29
CA TYR A 405 -1.31 -23.22 -2.29
C TYR A 405 -1.16 -21.76 -2.74
N PHE A 406 -0.02 -21.38 -3.31
CA PHE A 406 0.20 -20.03 -3.82
C PHE A 406 -0.77 -19.69 -4.96
N THR A 407 -0.96 -20.60 -5.92
CA THR A 407 -1.88 -20.39 -7.06
C THR A 407 -3.35 -20.36 -6.62
N ASP A 408 -3.75 -21.19 -5.65
CA ASP A 408 -5.09 -21.14 -5.06
C ASP A 408 -5.34 -19.81 -4.33
N TYR A 409 -4.32 -19.29 -3.61
CA TYR A 409 -4.38 -17.96 -3.01
C TYR A 409 -4.58 -16.87 -4.08
N LEU A 410 -3.83 -16.91 -5.19
CA LEU A 410 -3.98 -15.96 -6.30
C LEU A 410 -5.38 -16.02 -6.94
N LYS A 411 -5.93 -17.22 -7.12
CA LYS A 411 -7.29 -17.43 -7.64
C LYS A 411 -8.34 -16.86 -6.67
N LYS A 412 -8.22 -17.12 -5.37
CA LYS A 412 -9.10 -16.53 -4.36
C LYS A 412 -8.99 -15.00 -4.36
N LEU A 413 -7.77 -14.46 -4.35
CA LEU A 413 -7.52 -13.02 -4.33
C LEU A 413 -8.10 -12.31 -5.55
N THR A 414 -7.88 -12.82 -6.78
CA THR A 414 -8.48 -12.22 -7.98
C THR A 414 -10.01 -12.25 -7.97
N GLY A 415 -10.62 -13.31 -7.41
CA GLY A 415 -12.05 -13.36 -7.12
C GLY A 415 -12.50 -12.24 -6.18
N GLN A 416 -11.81 -12.07 -5.05
CA GLN A 416 -12.10 -11.00 -4.07
C GLN A 416 -11.92 -9.60 -4.65
N LEU A 417 -10.85 -9.37 -5.42
CA LEU A 417 -10.59 -8.09 -6.09
C LEU A 417 -11.67 -7.77 -7.13
N SER A 418 -12.20 -8.78 -7.82
CA SER A 418 -13.25 -8.61 -8.83
C SER A 418 -14.63 -8.33 -8.25
N ALA A 419 -14.88 -8.80 -7.03
CA ALA A 419 -16.14 -8.65 -6.32
C ALA A 419 -16.42 -7.20 -5.92
N VAL A 420 -17.68 -6.80 -6.08
CA VAL A 420 -18.20 -5.48 -5.71
C VAL A 420 -19.07 -5.64 -4.47
N VAL A 421 -18.77 -4.82 -3.45
CA VAL A 421 -19.64 -4.64 -2.29
C VAL A 421 -20.55 -3.45 -2.58
N GLU A 422 -21.85 -3.67 -2.60
CA GLU A 422 -22.84 -2.61 -2.71
C GLU A 422 -22.96 -1.88 -1.38
N ILE A 423 -23.01 -0.55 -1.43
CA ILE A 423 -23.06 0.33 -0.26
C ILE A 423 -24.36 1.14 -0.35
N GLU A 424 -25.28 0.88 0.58
CA GLU A 424 -26.55 1.59 0.69
C GLU A 424 -26.61 2.33 2.02
N VAL A 425 -26.67 3.66 1.95
CA VAL A 425 -26.85 4.52 3.11
C VAL A 425 -28.34 4.66 3.41
N LYS A 426 -28.76 4.26 4.61
CA LYS A 426 -30.15 4.35 5.07
C LYS A 426 -30.37 5.70 5.78
N ASN A 427 -31.30 6.49 5.23
CA ASN A 427 -31.70 7.79 5.77
C ASN A 427 -32.73 7.67 6.90
#